data_AF-A0A496W6G8-F1
#
_entry.id   AF-A0A496W6G8-F1
#
_cell.length_a   1.000
_cell.length_b   1.000
_cell.length_c   1.000
_cell.angle_alpha   90.00
_cell.angle_beta   90.00
_cell.angle_gamma   90.00
#
_symmetry.space_group_name_H-M   'P 1'
#
loop_
_entity.id
_entity.type
_entity.pdbx_description
1 polymer ?
#
loop_
_entity_poly.entity_id
_entity_poly.type
_entity_poly.pdbx_seq_one_letter_code
_entity_poly.pdbx_strand_id
1 'polypeptide(L)'
;MSDMKNNEIIEVDADTADEEGSGGLYPYDPTKEDIDIRQEPHTVFELIRKYDQGRLIINPDFQRNLVWKLDQKSRFIESIILNFPLPPFYVNQTREGKYIIVDGLQRTSTLHEFVNDEFKLTGLEALAKLNGYYFSELIKQAGDYQTRIEDKKLLLYLIRPSVPLKVVYDIFNRINTSGTMLNRQEVRNCIFIGKATQLLKELSEEDYFKKAIDNGISPKRMKDREAVLRYLAFQIFDYETDYHGDMSDFVEETMRTINLMADEKIATLKSDFERVMTLTFDFFGKRNFRLPTDQTRGRINLAVFESVSYFFSIK
;
A
#
# COMPACT_ATOMS: atom_id res chain seq x y z
N MET A 1 -44.88 10.75 -4.07
CA MET A 1 -44.26 10.22 -2.84
C MET A 1 -42.83 9.86 -3.20
N SER A 2 -41.91 10.57 -2.56
CA SER A 2 -40.49 10.66 -2.85
C SER A 2 -39.75 9.40 -2.37
N ASP A 3 -39.06 8.72 -3.28
CA ASP A 3 -38.01 7.74 -2.97
C ASP A 3 -36.65 8.41 -3.20
N MET A 4 -36.23 9.23 -2.24
CA MET A 4 -34.83 9.63 -2.06
C MET A 4 -34.11 8.49 -1.34
N LYS A 5 -33.47 7.59 -2.09
CA LYS A 5 -32.48 6.67 -1.54
C LYS A 5 -31.08 7.21 -1.82
N ASN A 6 -30.50 7.79 -0.76
CA ASN A 6 -29.08 7.89 -0.43
C ASN A 6 -28.10 7.69 -1.58
N ASN A 7 -27.80 8.78 -2.27
CA ASN A 7 -26.55 8.95 -3.00
C ASN A 7 -25.84 10.20 -2.44
N GLU A 8 -25.34 10.07 -1.21
CA GLU A 8 -24.38 11.03 -0.63
C GLU A 8 -23.08 10.28 -0.29
N ILE A 9 -22.42 9.85 -1.36
CA ILE A 9 -20.98 9.65 -1.34
C ILE A 9 -20.40 11.06 -1.28
N ILE A 10 -20.02 11.50 -0.08
CA ILE A 10 -19.03 12.57 0.03
C ILE A 10 -17.69 11.87 -0.09
N GLU A 11 -17.04 12.06 -1.24
CA GLU A 11 -15.63 11.80 -1.45
C GLU A 11 -14.83 12.52 -0.36
N VAL A 12 -14.27 11.76 0.57
CA VAL A 12 -13.05 12.20 1.25
C VAL A 12 -11.89 11.67 0.42
N ASP A 13 -11.72 12.31 -0.74
CA ASP A 13 -10.49 12.40 -1.54
C ASP A 13 -10.22 13.89 -1.82
N ALA A 14 -10.62 14.80 -0.90
CA ALA A 14 -10.23 16.21 -0.93
C ALA A 14 -8.77 16.40 -0.46
N ASP A 15 -7.88 15.51 -0.91
CA ASP A 15 -6.42 15.64 -0.82
C ASP A 15 -5.86 16.42 -2.02
N THR A 16 -6.75 17.02 -2.81
CA THR A 16 -6.45 18.05 -3.80
C THR A 16 -7.58 19.05 -3.74
N ALA A 17 -7.32 20.23 -3.16
CA ALA A 17 -7.72 21.39 -3.92
C ALA A 17 -7.08 21.17 -5.29
N ASP A 18 -7.88 21.03 -6.33
CA ASP A 18 -7.38 21.14 -7.69
C ASP A 18 -6.63 22.48 -7.71
N GLU A 19 -5.30 22.42 -7.74
CA GLU A 19 -4.54 23.57 -8.20
C GLU A 19 -5.00 23.76 -9.64
N GLU A 20 -6.00 24.64 -9.83
CA GLU A 20 -6.32 25.28 -11.10
C GLU A 20 -5.14 26.16 -11.53
N GLY A 21 -3.96 25.56 -11.68
CA GLY A 21 -2.91 26.02 -12.56
C GLY A 21 -3.13 25.32 -13.90
N SER A 22 -2.96 26.02 -15.00
CA SER A 22 -3.11 25.51 -16.37
C SER A 22 -2.11 24.40 -16.78
N GLY A 23 -1.47 23.72 -15.81
CA GLY A 23 -0.50 22.64 -16.00
C GLY A 23 -1.17 21.27 -15.86
N GLY A 24 -0.72 20.30 -16.67
CA GLY A 24 -1.22 18.93 -16.61
C GLY A 24 -0.91 18.23 -15.28
N LEU A 25 -1.39 16.99 -15.12
CA LEU A 25 -1.25 16.16 -13.92
C LEU A 25 0.19 15.98 -13.41
N TYR A 26 1.17 16.10 -14.31
CA TYR A 26 2.58 15.85 -14.00
C TYR A 26 3.36 17.14 -13.79
N PRO A 27 4.37 17.13 -12.89
CA PRO A 27 5.19 18.31 -12.60
C PRO A 27 6.18 18.65 -13.73
N TYR A 28 6.12 17.94 -14.86
CA TYR A 28 6.94 18.13 -16.05
C TYR A 28 6.09 17.87 -17.30
N ASP A 29 6.61 18.25 -18.47
CA ASP A 29 5.99 17.96 -19.76
C ASP A 29 6.29 16.50 -20.15
N PRO A 30 5.31 15.57 -20.09
CA PRO A 30 5.56 14.15 -20.37
C PRO A 30 5.91 13.86 -21.83
N THR A 31 5.79 14.84 -22.72
CA THR A 31 6.20 14.70 -24.12
C THR A 31 7.68 14.99 -24.34
N LYS A 32 8.37 15.56 -23.34
CA LYS A 32 9.77 15.98 -23.40
C LYS A 32 10.72 15.13 -22.57
N GLU A 33 10.20 14.40 -21.59
CA GLU A 33 10.99 13.59 -20.67
C GLU A 33 10.39 12.19 -20.53
N ASP A 34 11.22 11.17 -20.68
CA ASP A 34 10.85 9.79 -20.42
C ASP A 34 10.81 9.51 -18.91
N ILE A 35 9.81 8.74 -18.48
CA ILE A 35 9.73 8.27 -17.10
C ILE A 35 10.86 7.25 -16.86
N ASP A 36 11.63 7.41 -15.78
CA ASP A 36 12.71 6.50 -15.39
C ASP A 36 12.18 5.15 -14.88
N ILE A 37 11.68 4.34 -15.81
CA ILE A 37 11.25 2.95 -15.61
C ILE A 37 12.21 2.06 -16.37
N ARG A 38 12.90 1.16 -15.66
CA ARG A 38 13.83 0.21 -16.28
C ARG A 38 13.20 -1.14 -16.50
N GLN A 39 13.52 -1.76 -17.62
CA GLN A 39 13.16 -3.14 -17.91
C GLN A 39 14.29 -4.05 -17.46
N GLU A 40 14.04 -4.90 -16.48
CA GLU A 40 15.02 -5.87 -15.99
C GLU A 40 14.43 -7.29 -16.05
N PRO A 41 15.00 -8.22 -16.85
CA PRO A 41 14.62 -9.61 -16.79
C PRO A 41 15.30 -10.28 -15.58
N HIS A 42 14.52 -10.84 -14.66
CA HIS A 42 15.02 -11.65 -13.54
C HIS A 42 14.54 -13.09 -13.71
N THR A 43 15.35 -14.08 -13.34
CA THR A 43 14.84 -15.46 -13.27
C THR A 43 13.91 -15.63 -12.05
N VAL A 44 13.11 -16.70 -12.04
CA VAL A 44 12.30 -17.05 -10.86
C VAL A 44 13.18 -17.18 -9.64
N PHE A 45 14.30 -17.91 -9.72
CA PHE A 45 15.20 -18.08 -8.59
C PHE A 45 15.88 -16.79 -8.13
N GLU A 46 16.21 -15.87 -9.04
CA GLU A 46 16.71 -14.55 -8.64
C GLU A 46 15.66 -13.74 -7.87
N LEU A 47 14.40 -13.79 -8.32
CA LEU A 47 13.28 -13.12 -7.65
C LEU A 47 13.04 -13.71 -6.26
N ILE A 48 13.00 -15.04 -6.15
CA ILE A 48 12.81 -15.76 -4.87
C ILE A 48 13.97 -15.49 -3.92
N ARG A 49 15.22 -15.57 -4.39
CA ARG A 49 16.39 -15.24 -3.56
C ARG A 49 16.32 -13.80 -3.03
N LYS A 50 15.89 -12.83 -3.83
CA LYS A 50 15.71 -11.45 -3.36
C LYS A 50 14.62 -11.37 -2.30
N TYR A 51 13.55 -12.13 -2.44
CA TYR A 51 12.47 -12.21 -1.47
C TYR A 51 12.93 -12.81 -0.13
N ASP A 52 13.61 -13.96 -0.16
CA ASP A 52 14.12 -14.63 1.03
C ASP A 52 15.15 -13.77 1.79
N GLN A 53 15.91 -12.94 1.06
CA GLN A 53 16.87 -11.99 1.64
C GLN A 53 16.23 -10.69 2.16
N GLY A 54 14.90 -10.54 2.08
CA GLY A 54 14.18 -9.32 2.44
C GLY A 54 14.52 -8.11 1.56
N ARG A 55 15.11 -8.36 0.38
CA ARG A 55 15.39 -7.33 -0.65
C ARG A 55 14.19 -7.08 -1.55
N LEU A 56 13.40 -8.10 -1.83
CA LEU A 56 12.06 -7.99 -2.42
C LEU A 56 11.06 -8.03 -1.28
N ILE A 57 10.18 -7.04 -1.23
CA ILE A 57 9.11 -6.93 -0.24
C ILE A 57 7.78 -7.07 -0.97
N ILE A 58 6.95 -7.94 -0.44
CA ILE A 58 5.54 -8.02 -0.80
C ILE A 58 4.72 -7.46 0.37
N ASN A 59 3.78 -6.56 0.09
CA ASN A 59 2.93 -5.98 1.12
C ASN A 59 1.54 -6.61 1.06
N PRO A 60 1.21 -7.60 1.92
CA PRO A 60 -0.10 -8.25 1.90
C PRO A 60 -1.22 -7.33 2.37
N ASP A 61 -0.94 -6.31 3.19
CA ASP A 61 -1.95 -5.32 3.64
C ASP A 61 -2.46 -4.44 2.49
N PHE A 62 -1.67 -4.32 1.40
CA PHE A 62 -1.94 -3.42 0.28
C PHE A 62 -2.78 -4.05 -0.84
N GLN A 63 -2.69 -5.36 -1.07
CA GLN A 63 -3.52 -6.06 -2.05
C GLN A 63 -4.33 -7.15 -1.37
N ARG A 64 -5.66 -6.96 -1.37
CA ARG A 64 -6.72 -7.78 -0.77
C ARG A 64 -6.41 -9.29 -0.73
N ASN A 65 -5.66 -9.75 0.28
CA ASN A 65 -5.35 -11.16 0.57
C ASN A 65 -4.83 -12.00 -0.62
N LEU A 66 -4.15 -13.10 -0.33
CA LEU A 66 -3.80 -14.09 -1.35
C LEU A 66 -5.06 -14.87 -1.75
N VAL A 67 -5.78 -14.39 -2.78
CA VAL A 67 -7.09 -14.92 -3.18
C VAL A 67 -7.02 -16.03 -4.23
N TRP A 68 -5.84 -16.30 -4.80
CA TRP A 68 -5.70 -17.39 -5.75
C TRP A 68 -5.93 -18.74 -5.07
N LYS A 69 -6.94 -19.47 -5.57
CA LYS A 69 -7.17 -20.87 -5.21
C LYS A 69 -6.06 -21.75 -5.77
N LEU A 70 -5.91 -22.94 -5.20
CA LEU A 70 -4.88 -23.90 -5.57
C LEU A 70 -4.84 -24.23 -7.08
N ASP A 71 -6.00 -24.32 -7.74
CA ASP A 71 -6.08 -24.53 -9.19
C ASP A 71 -5.51 -23.34 -9.99
N GLN A 72 -5.73 -22.10 -9.54
CA GLN A 72 -5.20 -20.90 -10.19
C GLN A 72 -3.68 -20.82 -10.02
N LYS A 73 -3.20 -21.13 -8.80
CA LYS A 73 -1.76 -21.24 -8.51
C LYS A 73 -1.10 -22.28 -9.42
N SER A 74 -1.70 -23.47 -9.52
CA SER A 74 -1.19 -24.57 -10.34
C SER A 74 -1.18 -24.23 -11.84
N ARG A 75 -2.25 -23.63 -12.38
CA ARG A 75 -2.29 -23.18 -13.78
C ARG A 75 -1.23 -22.12 -14.11
N PHE A 76 -0.91 -21.25 -13.15
CA PHE A 76 0.18 -20.30 -13.32
C PHE A 76 1.55 -21.00 -13.38
N ILE A 77 1.80 -21.98 -12.52
CA ILE A 77 3.02 -22.81 -12.60
C ILE A 77 3.08 -23.59 -13.92
N GLU A 78 1.96 -24.16 -14.38
CA GLU A 78 1.87 -24.82 -15.69
C GLU A 78 2.25 -23.86 -16.84
N SER A 79 1.80 -22.60 -16.78
CA SER A 79 2.15 -21.58 -17.77
C SER A 79 3.66 -21.25 -17.76
N ILE A 80 4.28 -21.23 -16.58
CA ILE A 80 5.74 -21.08 -16.43
C ILE A 80 6.46 -22.26 -17.07
N ILE A 81 6.07 -23.48 -16.69
CA ILE A 81 6.67 -24.70 -17.23
C ILE A 81 6.53 -24.72 -18.74
N LEU A 82 5.35 -24.43 -19.31
CA LEU A 82 5.11 -24.40 -20.76
C LEU A 82 5.81 -23.24 -21.49
N ASN A 83 6.48 -22.34 -20.75
CA ASN A 83 7.13 -21.15 -21.25
C ASN A 83 6.19 -20.17 -21.97
N PHE A 84 4.94 -20.05 -21.51
CA PHE A 84 4.02 -19.04 -22.04
C PHE A 84 4.45 -17.61 -21.68
N PRO A 85 4.13 -16.61 -22.50
CA PRO A 85 4.28 -15.21 -22.13
C PRO A 85 3.50 -14.90 -20.86
N LEU A 86 4.15 -14.25 -19.90
CA LEU A 86 3.51 -13.82 -18.66
C LEU A 86 3.35 -12.30 -18.68
N PRO A 87 2.30 -11.75 -18.04
CA PRO A 87 2.25 -10.32 -17.81
C PRO A 87 3.51 -9.85 -17.08
N PRO A 88 3.98 -8.61 -17.32
CA PRO A 88 5.13 -8.10 -16.59
C PRO A 88 4.83 -7.96 -15.10
N PHE A 89 5.87 -7.85 -14.29
CA PHE A 89 5.81 -7.46 -12.89
C PHE A 89 6.14 -5.98 -12.79
N TYR A 90 5.36 -5.22 -12.02
CA TYR A 90 5.68 -3.84 -11.72
C TYR A 90 6.25 -3.76 -10.32
N VAL A 91 7.37 -3.08 -10.19
CA VAL A 91 8.16 -3.09 -8.96
C VAL A 91 8.67 -1.68 -8.70
N ASN A 92 8.40 -1.17 -7.51
CA ASN A 92 8.96 0.11 -7.08
C ASN A 92 10.30 -0.13 -6.37
N GLN A 93 11.33 0.62 -6.74
CA GLN A 93 12.61 0.54 -6.07
C GLN A 93 12.71 1.63 -4.99
N THR A 94 13.08 1.26 -3.77
CA THR A 94 13.34 2.23 -2.70
C THR A 94 14.72 2.85 -2.82
N ARG A 95 14.96 3.97 -2.13
CA ARG A 95 16.28 4.63 -2.10
C ARG A 95 17.37 3.74 -1.49
N GLU A 96 16.98 2.84 -0.59
CA GLU A 96 17.84 1.83 0.06
C GLU A 96 18.10 0.61 -0.85
N GLY A 97 17.57 0.60 -2.08
CA GLY A 97 17.77 -0.46 -3.05
C GLY A 97 16.94 -1.73 -2.78
N LYS A 98 15.87 -1.61 -2.00
CA LYS A 98 14.85 -2.66 -1.88
C LYS A 98 13.86 -2.56 -3.05
N TYR A 99 13.20 -3.68 -3.33
CA TYR A 99 12.24 -3.84 -4.40
C TYR A 99 10.87 -4.10 -3.75
N ILE A 100 9.85 -3.33 -4.12
CA ILE A 100 8.50 -3.47 -3.59
C ILE A 100 7.61 -3.92 -4.75
N ILE A 101 7.01 -5.10 -4.63
CA ILE A 101 6.07 -5.59 -5.65
C ILE A 101 4.82 -4.69 -5.65
N VAL A 102 4.57 -4.06 -6.79
CA VAL A 102 3.40 -3.21 -7.06
C VAL A 102 2.31 -4.03 -7.73
N ASP A 103 2.70 -4.82 -8.74
CA ASP A 103 1.82 -5.77 -9.41
C ASP A 103 2.53 -7.12 -9.54
N GLY A 104 1.75 -8.18 -9.39
CA GLY A 104 2.24 -9.55 -9.40
C GLY A 104 2.35 -10.22 -8.03
N LEU A 105 1.72 -9.67 -6.97
CA LEU A 105 1.74 -10.26 -5.63
C LEU A 105 1.37 -11.75 -5.62
N GLN A 106 0.23 -12.11 -6.23
CA GLN A 106 -0.23 -13.51 -6.27
C GLN A 106 0.77 -14.41 -7.00
N ARG A 107 1.39 -13.88 -8.06
CA ARG A 107 2.37 -14.60 -8.88
C ARG A 107 3.67 -14.82 -8.13
N THR A 108 4.21 -13.78 -7.51
CA THR A 108 5.41 -13.85 -6.67
C THR A 108 5.20 -14.78 -5.48
N SER A 109 4.06 -14.67 -4.80
CA SER A 109 3.74 -15.55 -3.65
C SER A 109 3.57 -17.00 -4.09
N THR A 110 2.85 -17.25 -5.20
CA THR A 110 2.70 -18.60 -5.75
C THR A 110 4.05 -19.24 -6.11
N LEU A 111 4.96 -18.47 -6.72
CA LEU A 111 6.31 -18.95 -7.01
C LEU A 111 7.06 -19.34 -5.74
N HIS A 112 7.00 -18.47 -4.73
CA HIS A 112 7.67 -18.69 -3.44
C HIS A 112 7.13 -19.93 -2.74
N GLU A 113 5.81 -20.01 -2.56
CA GLU A 113 5.14 -21.14 -1.94
C GLU A 113 5.44 -22.46 -2.68
N PHE A 114 5.39 -22.46 -4.02
CA PHE A 114 5.62 -23.67 -4.79
C PHE A 114 7.09 -24.14 -4.70
N VAL A 115 8.05 -23.23 -4.85
CA VAL A 115 9.49 -23.54 -4.75
C VAL A 115 9.86 -24.08 -3.37
N ASN A 116 9.12 -23.71 -2.32
CA ASN A 116 9.28 -24.20 -0.96
C ASN A 116 8.40 -25.42 -0.62
N ASP A 117 7.86 -26.11 -1.63
CA ASP A 117 7.02 -27.32 -1.47
C ASP A 117 5.76 -27.10 -0.59
N GLU A 118 5.22 -25.89 -0.53
CA GLU A 118 4.02 -25.62 0.30
C GLU A 118 2.73 -26.18 -0.29
N PHE A 119 2.71 -26.47 -1.60
CA PHE A 119 1.56 -27.07 -2.25
C PHE A 119 1.93 -27.98 -3.43
N LYS A 120 1.00 -28.90 -3.74
CA LYS A 120 1.09 -29.81 -4.90
C LYS A 120 0.33 -29.23 -6.09
N LEU A 121 0.86 -29.45 -7.28
CA LEU A 121 0.17 -29.13 -8.52
C LEU A 121 -1.16 -29.90 -8.61
N THR A 122 -2.22 -29.23 -9.03
CA THR A 122 -3.56 -29.81 -9.21
C THR A 122 -4.28 -29.13 -10.38
N GLY A 123 -5.27 -29.82 -10.94
CA GLY A 123 -6.11 -29.27 -12.00
C GLY A 123 -5.35 -28.91 -13.28
N LEU A 124 -4.16 -29.49 -13.50
CA LEU A 124 -3.38 -29.30 -14.73
C LEU A 124 -4.00 -30.09 -15.88
N GLU A 125 -4.16 -29.44 -17.02
CA GLU A 125 -4.78 -30.02 -18.22
C GLU A 125 -3.72 -30.39 -19.27
N ALA A 126 -2.78 -29.48 -19.56
CA ALA A 126 -1.73 -29.70 -20.55
C ALA A 126 -0.59 -30.57 -20.01
N LEU A 127 -0.28 -30.42 -18.73
CA LEU A 127 0.71 -31.20 -18.00
C LEU A 127 0.04 -32.07 -16.93
N ALA A 128 -1.06 -32.74 -17.27
CA ALA A 128 -1.85 -33.54 -16.34
C ALA A 128 -1.05 -34.57 -15.54
N LYS A 129 0.05 -35.08 -16.10
CA LYS A 129 0.99 -36.00 -15.43
C LYS A 129 1.74 -35.39 -14.24
N LEU A 130 1.78 -34.07 -14.13
CA LEU A 130 2.44 -33.35 -13.04
C LEU A 130 1.48 -33.05 -11.87
N ASN A 131 0.19 -33.37 -11.99
CA ASN A 131 -0.73 -33.29 -10.86
C ASN A 131 -0.25 -34.20 -9.71
N GLY A 132 -0.30 -33.69 -8.48
CA GLY A 132 0.09 -34.39 -7.26
C GLY A 132 1.57 -34.24 -6.85
N TYR A 133 2.38 -33.56 -7.67
CA TYR A 133 3.80 -33.33 -7.39
C TYR A 133 4.07 -31.98 -6.73
N TYR A 134 5.03 -31.99 -5.80
CA TYR A 134 5.73 -30.82 -5.27
C TYR A 134 6.88 -30.39 -6.19
N PHE A 135 7.44 -29.20 -5.95
CA PHE A 135 8.55 -28.66 -6.74
C PHE A 135 9.79 -29.55 -6.65
N SER A 136 10.19 -29.99 -5.46
CA SER A 136 11.37 -30.85 -5.25
C SER A 136 11.26 -32.23 -5.92
N GLU A 137 10.04 -32.68 -6.22
CA GLU A 137 9.79 -33.95 -6.87
C GLU A 137 9.90 -33.86 -8.40
N LEU A 138 9.83 -32.64 -8.97
CA LEU A 138 9.88 -32.41 -10.41
C LEU A 138 11.24 -32.78 -11.02
N ILE A 139 12.33 -32.73 -10.25
CA ILE A 139 13.67 -33.11 -10.72
C ILE A 139 13.76 -34.57 -11.16
N LYS A 140 12.91 -35.44 -10.59
CA LYS A 140 12.86 -36.87 -10.91
C LYS A 140 12.04 -37.18 -12.15
N GLN A 141 11.35 -36.18 -12.70
CA GLN A 141 10.45 -36.35 -13.84
C GLN A 141 11.21 -36.15 -15.17
N ALA A 142 10.87 -36.93 -16.18
CA ALA A 142 11.40 -36.76 -17.53
C ALA A 142 10.81 -35.49 -18.18
N GLY A 143 11.53 -34.37 -18.11
CA GLY A 143 11.15 -33.12 -18.78
C GLY A 143 11.79 -31.81 -18.27
N ASP A 144 12.81 -31.89 -17.41
CA ASP A 144 13.55 -30.74 -16.84
C ASP A 144 12.64 -29.64 -16.26
N TYR A 145 11.47 -30.04 -15.73
CA TYR A 145 10.42 -29.10 -15.31
C TYR A 145 10.88 -28.17 -14.21
N GLN A 146 11.72 -28.67 -13.30
CA GLN A 146 12.31 -27.86 -12.24
C GLN A 146 13.16 -26.74 -12.85
N THR A 147 14.17 -27.08 -13.66
CA THR A 147 15.04 -26.10 -14.34
C THR A 147 14.25 -25.10 -15.19
N ARG A 148 13.19 -25.53 -15.87
CA ARG A 148 12.31 -24.62 -16.63
C ARG A 148 11.61 -23.58 -15.76
N ILE A 149 11.26 -23.94 -14.52
CA ILE A 149 10.71 -22.98 -13.54
C ILE A 149 11.82 -22.06 -13.06
N GLU A 150 12.95 -22.62 -12.61
CA GLU A 150 14.08 -21.88 -12.04
C GLU A 150 14.59 -20.78 -12.98
N ASP A 151 14.76 -21.13 -14.26
CA ASP A 151 15.36 -20.28 -15.29
C ASP A 151 14.33 -19.42 -16.03
N LYS A 152 13.03 -19.56 -15.74
CA LYS A 152 11.99 -18.74 -16.38
C LYS A 152 12.29 -17.26 -16.12
N LYS A 153 12.53 -16.53 -17.21
CA LYS A 153 12.72 -15.08 -17.16
C LYS A 153 11.38 -14.38 -16.96
N LEU A 154 11.30 -13.58 -15.92
CA LEU A 154 10.21 -12.69 -15.58
C LEU A 154 10.62 -11.27 -15.96
N LEU A 155 9.78 -10.56 -16.72
CA LEU A 155 10.01 -9.16 -17.07
C LEU A 155 9.56 -8.26 -15.92
N LEU A 156 10.49 -7.52 -15.32
CA LEU A 156 10.18 -6.51 -14.30
C LEU A 156 10.29 -5.10 -14.90
N TYR A 157 9.27 -4.29 -14.69
CA TYR A 157 9.32 -2.84 -14.85
C TYR A 157 9.64 -2.22 -13.49
N LEU A 158 10.86 -1.69 -13.37
CA LEU A 158 11.38 -1.06 -12.17
C LEU A 158 11.16 0.45 -12.21
N ILE A 159 10.23 0.91 -11.39
CA ILE A 159 9.99 2.33 -11.15
C ILE A 159 11.10 2.82 -10.22
N ARG A 160 11.92 3.76 -10.68
CA ARG A 160 13.06 4.27 -9.91
C ARG A 160 12.61 5.31 -8.87
N PRO A 161 13.39 5.52 -7.78
CA PRO A 161 13.06 6.51 -6.75
C PRO A 161 12.99 7.97 -7.25
N SER A 162 13.52 8.23 -8.43
CA SER A 162 13.49 9.52 -9.15
C SER A 162 12.10 9.86 -9.70
N VAL A 163 11.23 8.85 -9.91
CA VAL A 163 9.91 9.05 -10.50
C VAL A 163 9.00 9.77 -9.51
N PRO A 164 8.38 10.92 -9.88
CA PRO A 164 7.48 11.65 -9.00
C PRO A 164 6.28 10.81 -8.55
N LEU A 165 5.86 10.96 -7.30
CA LEU A 165 4.80 10.14 -6.71
C LEU A 165 3.46 10.26 -7.42
N LYS A 166 3.12 11.46 -7.91
CA LYS A 166 1.93 11.69 -8.76
C LYS A 166 1.93 10.78 -10.00
N VAL A 167 3.10 10.55 -10.62
CA VAL A 167 3.27 9.64 -11.76
C VAL A 167 3.16 8.18 -11.31
N VAL A 168 3.76 7.85 -10.16
CA VAL A 168 3.63 6.50 -9.57
C VAL A 168 2.16 6.16 -9.30
N TYR A 169 1.38 7.08 -8.74
CA TYR A 169 -0.06 6.90 -8.53
C TYR A 169 -0.81 6.62 -9.83
N ASP A 170 -0.55 7.39 -10.89
CA ASP A 170 -1.21 7.17 -12.19
C ASP A 170 -0.83 5.82 -12.80
N ILE A 171 0.46 5.44 -12.75
CA ILE A 171 0.94 4.13 -13.20
C ILE A 171 0.19 3.01 -12.45
N PHE A 172 0.09 3.10 -11.13
CA PHE A 172 -0.60 2.10 -10.32
C PHE A 172 -2.08 1.98 -10.70
N ASN A 173 -2.77 3.09 -10.92
CA ASN A 173 -4.18 3.07 -11.29
C ASN A 173 -4.41 2.52 -12.69
N ARG A 174 -3.51 2.78 -13.65
CA ARG A 174 -3.58 2.23 -15.02
C ARG A 174 -3.23 0.75 -15.11
N ILE A 175 -2.40 0.24 -14.22
CA ILE A 175 -2.10 -1.21 -14.16
C ILE A 175 -3.28 -1.94 -13.52
N ASN A 176 -3.89 -1.35 -12.49
CA ASN A 176 -4.99 -1.95 -11.74
C ASN A 176 -6.38 -1.71 -12.35
N THR A 177 -6.47 -1.34 -13.63
CA THR A 177 -7.75 -0.94 -14.29
C THR A 177 -8.81 -2.05 -14.33
N SER A 178 -8.42 -3.33 -14.27
CA SER A 178 -9.35 -4.47 -14.16
C SER A 178 -9.73 -4.81 -12.71
N GLY A 179 -9.05 -4.19 -11.74
CA GLY A 179 -9.29 -4.30 -10.30
C GLY A 179 -9.95 -3.04 -9.74
N THR A 180 -9.96 -2.92 -8.42
CA THR A 180 -10.38 -1.67 -7.79
C THR A 180 -9.19 -0.72 -7.71
N MET A 181 -9.36 0.52 -8.17
CA MET A 181 -8.34 1.56 -8.03
C MET A 181 -7.95 1.75 -6.57
N LEU A 182 -6.66 1.95 -6.34
CA LEU A 182 -6.09 2.19 -5.02
C LEU A 182 -6.21 3.68 -4.70
N ASN A 183 -6.44 4.02 -3.44
CA ASN A 183 -6.41 5.42 -3.02
C ASN A 183 -4.97 5.83 -2.73
N ARG A 184 -4.76 7.13 -2.55
CA ARG A 184 -3.43 7.67 -2.26
C ARG A 184 -2.80 7.03 -1.03
N GLN A 185 -3.57 6.85 0.04
CA GLN A 185 -3.05 6.24 1.27
C GLN A 185 -2.62 4.77 1.09
N GLU A 186 -3.38 3.97 0.34
CA GLU A 186 -3.03 2.59 -0.02
C GLU A 186 -1.68 2.61 -0.78
N VAL A 187 -1.52 3.50 -1.78
CA VAL A 187 -0.27 3.59 -2.53
C VAL A 187 0.89 4.10 -1.66
N ARG A 188 0.68 5.11 -0.80
CA ARG A 188 1.69 5.59 0.17
C ARG A 188 2.14 4.46 1.09
N ASN A 189 1.21 3.67 1.63
CA ASN A 189 1.53 2.50 2.47
C ASN A 189 2.37 1.46 1.72
N CYS A 190 2.25 1.43 0.39
CA CYS A 190 3.06 0.56 -0.44
C CYS A 190 4.47 1.12 -0.65
N ILE A 191 4.57 2.39 -1.05
CA ILE A 191 5.83 3.03 -1.42
C ILE A 191 6.74 3.26 -0.21
N PHE A 192 6.14 3.62 0.93
CA PHE A 192 6.85 3.95 2.16
C PHE A 192 6.81 2.83 3.19
N ILE A 193 6.78 1.57 2.73
CA ILE A 193 6.79 0.41 3.63
C ILE A 193 7.97 0.48 4.61
N GLY A 194 7.67 0.29 5.90
CA GLY A 194 8.66 0.41 6.97
C GLY A 194 8.05 0.79 8.31
N LYS A 195 8.85 1.44 9.17
CA LYS A 195 8.43 1.89 10.51
C LYS A 195 7.19 2.76 10.45
N ALA A 196 7.06 3.61 9.43
CA ALA A 196 5.90 4.48 9.25
C ALA A 196 4.61 3.67 9.10
N THR A 197 4.56 2.72 8.15
CA THR A 197 3.39 1.87 7.94
C THR A 197 3.05 1.00 9.15
N GLN A 198 4.06 0.54 9.90
CA GLN A 198 3.87 -0.24 11.12
C GLN A 198 3.27 0.62 12.23
N LEU A 199 3.81 1.82 12.43
CA LEU A 199 3.31 2.79 13.41
C LEU A 199 1.87 3.19 13.13
N LEU A 200 1.54 3.52 11.87
CA LEU A 200 0.18 3.92 11.49
C LEU A 200 -0.83 2.81 11.76
N LYS A 201 -0.47 1.55 11.45
CA LYS A 201 -1.31 0.38 11.70
C LYS A 201 -1.51 0.16 13.20
N GLU A 202 -0.43 0.19 13.97
CA GLU A 202 -0.47 0.02 15.42
C GLU A 202 -1.39 1.07 16.06
N LEU A 203 -1.13 2.36 15.82
CA LEU A 203 -1.91 3.45 16.39
C LEU A 203 -3.38 3.45 15.95
N SER A 204 -3.69 3.02 14.72
CA SER A 204 -5.08 2.96 14.25
C SER A 204 -5.87 1.80 14.86
N GLU A 205 -5.18 0.78 15.36
CA GLU A 205 -5.78 -0.40 16.01
C GLU A 205 -5.97 -0.22 17.53
N GLU A 206 -5.39 0.83 18.13
CA GLU A 206 -5.48 1.12 19.56
C GLU A 206 -6.88 1.53 20.04
N ASP A 207 -7.21 1.10 21.26
CA ASP A 207 -8.54 1.33 21.85
C ASP A 207 -8.80 2.81 22.16
N TYR A 208 -7.79 3.54 22.61
CA TYR A 208 -7.92 4.97 22.90
C TYR A 208 -8.22 5.77 21.63
N PHE A 209 -7.64 5.41 20.49
CA PHE A 209 -7.94 6.05 19.22
C PHE A 209 -9.36 5.72 18.77
N LYS A 210 -9.73 4.43 18.72
CA LYS A 210 -11.08 3.97 18.36
C LYS A 210 -12.18 4.63 19.20
N LYS A 211 -11.92 4.83 20.50
CA LYS A 211 -12.80 5.57 21.42
C LYS A 211 -12.83 7.06 21.10
N ALA A 212 -11.67 7.70 20.91
CA ALA A 212 -11.58 9.12 20.58
C ALA A 212 -12.33 9.48 19.31
N ILE A 213 -12.32 8.60 18.30
CA ILE A 213 -13.09 8.76 17.06
C ILE A 213 -14.51 8.19 17.13
N ASP A 214 -14.92 7.55 18.23
CA ASP A 214 -16.21 6.86 18.39
C ASP A 214 -16.54 5.95 17.18
N ASN A 215 -15.52 5.19 16.74
CA ASN A 215 -15.51 4.36 15.52
C ASN A 215 -16.01 5.10 14.25
N GLY A 216 -15.81 6.42 14.20
CA GLY A 216 -16.34 7.30 13.17
C GLY A 216 -15.51 7.35 11.88
N ILE A 217 -14.30 6.82 11.90
CA ILE A 217 -13.43 6.64 10.73
C ILE A 217 -13.34 5.14 10.45
N SER A 218 -13.63 4.75 9.21
CA SER A 218 -13.62 3.34 8.80
C SER A 218 -12.19 2.86 8.51
N PRO A 219 -11.77 1.67 8.97
CA PRO A 219 -10.47 1.10 8.63
C PRO A 219 -10.37 0.64 7.17
N LYS A 220 -11.50 0.51 6.48
CA LYS A 220 -11.53 0.16 5.05
C LYS A 220 -10.73 1.18 4.25
N ARG A 221 -9.87 0.67 3.36
CA ARG A 221 -8.99 1.47 2.49
C ARG A 221 -8.06 2.41 3.28
N MET A 222 -7.69 2.01 4.51
CA MET A 222 -6.69 2.68 5.33
C MET A 222 -7.02 4.14 5.72
N LYS A 223 -8.30 4.53 5.74
CA LYS A 223 -8.71 5.90 6.10
C LYS A 223 -8.38 6.27 7.55
N ASP A 224 -8.42 5.27 8.45
CA ASP A 224 -8.00 5.39 9.83
C ASP A 224 -6.48 5.66 9.94
N ARG A 225 -5.67 4.92 9.17
CA ARG A 225 -4.22 5.12 9.07
C ARG A 225 -3.89 6.48 8.47
N GLU A 226 -4.67 6.95 7.50
CA GLU A 226 -4.53 8.31 6.96
C GLU A 226 -4.77 9.38 8.05
N ALA A 227 -5.82 9.24 8.85
CA ALA A 227 -6.09 10.18 9.94
C ALA A 227 -4.93 10.23 10.95
N VAL A 228 -4.42 9.05 11.35
CA VAL A 228 -3.22 8.96 12.20
C VAL A 228 -2.02 9.64 11.52
N LEU A 229 -1.80 9.42 10.23
CA LEU A 229 -0.68 10.00 9.49
C LEU A 229 -0.74 11.53 9.48
N ARG A 230 -1.92 12.11 9.26
CA ARG A 230 -2.11 13.56 9.30
C ARG A 230 -1.83 14.13 10.69
N TYR A 231 -2.28 13.46 11.76
CA TYR A 231 -1.91 13.84 13.12
C TYR A 231 -0.39 13.88 13.28
N LEU A 232 0.29 12.80 12.91
CA LEU A 232 1.75 12.70 13.07
C LEU A 232 2.48 13.76 12.24
N ALA A 233 1.98 14.12 11.06
CA ALA A 233 2.56 15.17 10.23
C ALA A 233 2.61 16.51 10.97
N PHE A 234 1.49 16.92 11.58
CA PHE A 234 1.41 18.14 12.39
C PHE A 234 2.14 18.08 13.74
N GLN A 235 2.55 16.88 14.21
CA GLN A 235 3.41 16.74 15.39
C GLN A 235 4.91 16.75 15.04
N ILE A 236 5.26 16.30 13.83
CA ILE A 236 6.66 16.17 13.39
C ILE A 236 7.16 17.47 12.76
N PHE A 237 6.29 18.18 12.04
CA PHE A 237 6.63 19.38 11.28
C PHE A 237 5.87 20.60 11.81
N ASP A 238 6.47 21.77 11.61
CA ASP A 238 5.82 23.04 11.91
C ASP A 238 4.96 23.46 10.73
N TYR A 239 3.65 23.59 10.94
CA TYR A 239 2.71 23.93 9.88
C TYR A 239 2.93 25.35 9.32
N GLU A 240 3.58 26.26 10.06
CA GLU A 240 3.83 27.62 9.58
C GLU A 240 5.01 27.67 8.61
N THR A 241 6.01 26.79 8.80
CA THR A 241 7.24 26.80 8.01
C THR A 241 7.30 25.69 6.97
N ASP A 242 6.73 24.51 7.27
CA ASP A 242 6.94 23.29 6.49
C ASP A 242 5.71 22.89 5.67
N TYR A 243 4.52 23.42 5.99
CA TYR A 243 3.30 23.17 5.21
C TYR A 243 3.08 24.26 4.17
N HIS A 244 3.15 23.89 2.89
CA HIS A 244 3.02 24.82 1.77
C HIS A 244 1.69 24.69 1.01
N GLY A 245 0.69 24.04 1.60
CA GLY A 245 -0.65 23.87 1.01
C GLY A 245 -0.91 22.54 0.29
N ASP A 246 0.12 21.71 0.07
CA ASP A 246 -0.05 20.34 -0.47
C ASP A 246 0.00 19.31 0.67
N MET A 247 -1.18 18.80 1.06
CA MET A 247 -1.30 17.76 2.09
C MET A 247 -0.63 16.45 1.65
N SER A 248 -0.62 16.13 0.35
CA SER A 248 -0.01 14.91 -0.17
C SER A 248 1.49 14.92 0.10
N ASP A 249 2.16 16.01 -0.27
CA ASP A 249 3.61 16.14 -0.06
C ASP A 249 3.95 16.13 1.44
N PHE A 250 3.12 16.79 2.26
CA PHE A 250 3.29 16.87 3.72
C PHE A 250 3.24 15.49 4.40
N VAL A 251 2.23 14.68 4.08
CA VAL A 251 2.12 13.32 4.64
C VAL A 251 3.14 12.34 4.05
N GLU A 252 3.58 12.55 2.81
CA GLU A 252 4.61 11.74 2.18
C GLU A 252 5.99 11.97 2.83
N GLU A 253 6.34 13.22 3.12
CA GLU A 253 7.58 13.56 3.83
C GLU A 253 7.55 13.05 5.29
N THR A 254 6.36 13.07 5.91
CA THR A 254 6.12 12.47 7.22
C THR A 254 6.44 10.98 7.22
N MET A 255 5.96 10.23 6.23
CA MET A 255 6.25 8.79 6.09
C MET A 255 7.77 8.53 5.92
N ARG A 256 8.46 9.35 5.12
CA ARG A 256 9.92 9.24 4.95
C ARG A 256 10.66 9.49 6.25
N THR A 257 10.26 10.54 6.96
CA THR A 257 10.88 10.95 8.22
C THR A 257 10.71 9.87 9.28
N ILE A 258 9.51 9.30 9.45
CA ILE A 258 9.26 8.22 10.40
C ILE A 258 10.06 6.97 10.05
N ASN A 259 10.21 6.62 8.77
CA ASN A 259 11.00 5.46 8.35
C ASN A 259 12.49 5.56 8.73
N LEU A 260 13.03 6.78 8.79
CA LEU A 260 14.41 7.06 9.21
C LEU A 260 14.53 7.40 10.69
N MET A 261 13.41 7.44 11.42
CA MET A 261 13.37 7.88 12.81
C MET A 261 13.90 6.80 13.77
N ALA A 262 14.57 7.26 14.84
CA ALA A 262 14.98 6.40 15.95
C ALA A 262 13.77 5.91 16.76
N ASP A 263 13.85 4.69 17.30
CA ASP A 263 12.72 4.05 17.97
C ASP A 263 12.27 4.82 19.24
N GLU A 264 13.19 5.51 19.91
CA GLU A 264 12.91 6.36 21.07
C GLU A 264 12.00 7.55 20.71
N LYS A 265 12.23 8.18 19.55
CA LYS A 265 11.38 9.27 19.05
C LYS A 265 10.00 8.74 18.64
N ILE A 266 9.95 7.56 18.02
CA ILE A 266 8.68 6.89 17.69
C ILE A 266 7.89 6.59 18.98
N ALA A 267 8.54 6.09 20.03
CA ALA A 267 7.90 5.85 21.32
C ALA A 267 7.34 7.15 21.95
N THR A 268 8.05 8.26 21.77
CA THR A 268 7.58 9.59 22.20
C THR A 268 6.32 10.00 21.45
N LEU A 269 6.27 9.82 20.12
CA LEU A 269 5.08 10.10 19.31
C LEU A 269 3.89 9.23 19.72
N LYS A 270 4.11 7.95 20.04
CA LYS A 270 3.06 7.06 20.54
C LYS A 270 2.47 7.54 21.86
N SER A 271 3.32 7.86 22.83
CA SER A 271 2.88 8.35 24.14
C SER A 271 2.11 9.66 24.03
N ASP A 272 2.57 10.55 23.13
CA ASP A 272 1.89 11.81 22.88
C ASP A 272 0.51 11.59 22.22
N PHE A 273 0.44 10.72 21.22
CA PHE A 273 -0.83 10.38 20.56
C PHE A 273 -1.85 9.77 21.53
N GLU A 274 -1.45 8.82 22.38
CA GLU A 274 -2.32 8.25 23.43
C GLU A 274 -2.86 9.33 24.36
N ARG A 275 -1.97 10.21 24.84
CA ARG A 275 -2.33 11.33 25.71
C ARG A 275 -3.36 12.24 25.04
N VAL A 276 -3.10 12.67 23.80
CA VAL A 276 -4.00 13.60 23.08
C VAL A 276 -5.35 12.95 22.77
N MET A 277 -5.37 11.70 22.30
CA MET A 277 -6.62 10.98 22.03
C MET A 277 -7.45 10.80 23.29
N THR A 278 -6.81 10.52 24.43
CA THR A 278 -7.49 10.40 25.72
C THR A 278 -8.05 11.75 26.20
N LEU A 279 -7.24 12.81 26.20
CA LEU A 279 -7.65 14.14 26.66
C LEU A 279 -8.79 14.73 25.82
N THR A 280 -8.70 14.62 24.50
CA THR A 280 -9.74 15.13 23.60
C THR A 280 -11.05 14.37 23.80
N PHE A 281 -10.99 13.05 24.02
CA PHE A 281 -12.17 12.26 24.32
C PHE A 281 -12.77 12.60 25.70
N ASP A 282 -11.94 12.79 26.73
CA ASP A 282 -12.42 13.16 28.06
C ASP A 282 -13.13 14.53 28.05
N PHE A 283 -12.65 15.46 27.20
CA PHE A 283 -13.24 16.79 27.06
C PHE A 283 -14.52 16.80 26.20
N PHE A 284 -14.50 16.19 25.01
CA PHE A 284 -15.61 16.27 24.04
C PHE A 284 -16.55 15.05 24.05
N GLY A 285 -16.17 13.95 24.68
CA GLY A 285 -16.88 12.69 24.67
C GLY A 285 -17.19 12.19 23.26
N LYS A 286 -18.42 11.71 23.03
CA LYS A 286 -18.86 11.20 21.71
C LYS A 286 -18.98 12.26 20.61
N ARG A 287 -18.87 13.55 20.96
CA ARG A 287 -18.86 14.66 19.99
C ARG A 287 -17.45 14.98 19.48
N ASN A 288 -16.43 14.30 19.98
CA ASN A 288 -15.05 14.54 19.60
C ASN A 288 -14.88 14.49 18.08
N PHE A 289 -14.19 15.49 17.53
CA PHE A 289 -13.90 15.65 16.10
C PHE A 289 -15.10 15.74 15.15
N ARG A 290 -16.32 16.00 15.65
CA ARG A 290 -17.54 16.12 14.84
C ARG A 290 -17.99 17.56 14.71
N LEU A 291 -18.45 17.91 13.52
CA LEU A 291 -19.23 19.13 13.32
C LEU A 291 -20.69 18.88 13.79
N PRO A 292 -21.28 19.76 14.61
CA PRO A 292 -22.67 19.65 15.00
C PRO A 292 -23.60 19.65 13.78
N THR A 293 -24.63 18.80 13.79
CA THR A 293 -25.71 18.84 12.80
C THR A 293 -27.04 18.76 13.52
N ASP A 294 -28.07 19.40 12.97
CA ASP A 294 -29.40 19.46 13.61
C ASP A 294 -30.12 18.10 13.65
N GLN A 295 -29.76 17.17 12.77
CA GLN A 295 -30.50 15.91 12.55
C GLN A 295 -29.72 14.63 12.89
N THR A 296 -28.39 14.70 13.00
CA THR A 296 -27.53 13.52 13.26
C THR A 296 -26.42 13.83 14.25
N ARG A 297 -25.66 12.81 14.68
CA ARG A 297 -24.46 13.04 15.51
C ARG A 297 -23.33 13.78 14.77
N GLY A 298 -23.45 14.00 13.46
CA GLY A 298 -22.38 14.49 12.59
C GLY A 298 -21.37 13.40 12.22
N ARG A 299 -20.67 13.53 11.09
CA ARG A 299 -19.52 12.68 10.74
C ARG A 299 -18.24 13.27 11.33
N ILE A 300 -17.19 12.45 11.46
CA ILE A 300 -15.87 13.01 11.80
C ILE A 300 -15.39 13.86 10.64
N ASN A 301 -14.85 15.02 10.97
CA ASN A 301 -14.21 15.91 10.03
C ASN A 301 -12.69 15.88 10.31
N LEU A 302 -11.89 15.60 9.27
CA LEU A 302 -10.44 15.48 9.42
C LEU A 302 -9.75 16.79 9.78
N ALA A 303 -10.20 17.93 9.23
CA ALA A 303 -9.64 19.23 9.60
C ALA A 303 -9.92 19.58 11.08
N VAL A 304 -11.12 19.21 11.59
CA VAL A 304 -11.43 19.32 13.02
C VAL A 304 -10.56 18.37 13.84
N PHE A 305 -10.37 17.13 13.37
CA PHE A 305 -9.48 16.16 14.01
C PHE A 305 -8.05 16.70 14.13
N GLU A 306 -7.48 17.23 13.05
CA GLU A 306 -6.14 17.82 13.01
C GLU A 306 -6.03 19.01 13.97
N SER A 307 -6.94 19.98 13.84
CA SER A 307 -6.91 21.23 14.62
C SER A 307 -7.08 20.97 16.12
N VAL A 308 -8.05 20.14 16.51
CA VAL A 308 -8.29 19.80 17.92
C VAL A 308 -7.11 18.99 18.47
N SER A 309 -6.61 18.02 17.72
CA SER A 309 -5.50 17.20 18.20
C SER A 309 -4.22 18.02 18.36
N TYR A 310 -3.92 18.92 17.43
CA TYR A 310 -2.79 19.84 17.53
C TYR A 310 -2.93 20.77 18.74
N PHE A 311 -4.12 21.36 18.96
CA PHE A 311 -4.35 22.21 20.14
C PHE A 311 -4.08 21.47 21.47
N PHE A 312 -4.52 20.21 21.58
CA PHE A 312 -4.31 19.39 22.78
C PHE A 312 -2.88 18.80 22.89
N SER A 313 -2.09 18.84 21.81
CA SER A 313 -0.71 18.35 21.82
C SER A 313 0.27 19.37 22.41
N ILE A 314 -0.03 20.68 22.31
CA ILE A 314 0.74 21.76 22.90
C ILE A 314 0.82 21.55 24.43
N LYS A 315 2.05 21.55 24.96
CA LYS A 315 2.35 21.30 26.37
C LYS A 315 2.26 22.55 27.24
#